data_AF-A0A972UG75-F1
#
_entry.id   AF-A0A972UG75-F1
#
_cell.length_a   1.000
_cell.length_b   1.000
_cell.length_c   1.000
_cell.angle_alpha   90.00
_cell.angle_beta   90.00
_cell.angle_gamma   90.00
#
_symmetry.space_group_name_H-M   'P 1'
#
loop_
_entity.id
_entity.type
_entity.pdbx_description
1 polymer ?
#
loop_
_entity_poly.entity_id
_entity_poly.type
_entity_poly.pdbx_seq_one_letter_code
_entity_poly.pdbx_strand_id
1 'polypeptide(L)'
;MAADEPDLKTAAKPTVSAKLKPVKAPPAKMGTETPAPQTPTREQVELWNSLGDDQKLALREREAVRLFAQGLEHHRQGELEDAIKLYGQALMLNQTFPDIYNNMGVALRAAGKKEASAACYQRALALKPDHSGAYTNLGNVLRELGRLEAAIASHQRAVALDPGSAGAVYNLGLAQRDLGQTDEALRSFDKTLELDPAHPDCRWDRSLSLLQKGDLEEGFDEYEWRWKISRAKPRDFTQPLWDGSDLKGKTILLHQEQGFGDMIHFARYIPMVKAKGGTIVVETHPELSRLFSTIDGVGQVVNGGSDLPKFDVYAPMLSLPRILGTTLANLPADVPYLKPPDAHTGLLPATMSTNKKIGIAWAGRSTHRNDANRSCTFNDFIELMGFPNTALYSLQYGPPSADIQANGCEALVTNLGGKVRDFADTAGVISELDLVITVDTAIAHLAGALGKPTWVVLPTPGDWRWMLDRPDSPWYPSMRLFRQPQPGDWKSVFEAVKQALEAEVSGKA
;
A
#
# COMPACT_ATOMS: atom_id res chain seq x y z
N MET A 1 14.57 -8.37 2.82
CA MET A 1 13.82 -9.63 2.61
C MET A 1 12.48 -9.29 1.98
N ALA A 2 12.09 -10.07 0.99
CA ALA A 2 11.08 -9.77 -0.02
C ALA A 2 9.70 -9.42 0.57
N ALA A 3 9.07 -8.38 0.03
CA ALA A 3 7.65 -8.13 0.18
C ALA A 3 6.96 -8.94 -0.91
N ASP A 4 6.67 -10.20 -0.59
CA ASP A 4 5.98 -11.14 -1.47
C ASP A 4 4.47 -10.88 -1.49
N GLU A 5 3.90 -11.26 -2.63
CA GLU A 5 2.54 -11.10 -3.16
C GLU A 5 1.39 -11.08 -2.12
N PRO A 6 0.31 -10.33 -2.39
CA PRO A 6 -0.93 -10.51 -1.63
C PRO A 6 -1.44 -11.95 -1.87
N ASP A 7 -1.47 -12.73 -0.78
CA ASP A 7 -2.10 -14.05 -0.74
C ASP A 7 -3.56 -13.91 -1.23
N LEU A 8 -3.82 -14.27 -2.48
CA LEU A 8 -5.12 -14.28 -3.17
C LEU A 8 -6.12 -15.29 -2.57
N LYS A 9 -5.84 -15.82 -1.37
CA LYS A 9 -6.63 -16.88 -0.71
C LYS A 9 -7.94 -16.43 -0.07
N THR A 10 -8.38 -15.19 -0.27
CA THR A 10 -9.75 -14.76 0.04
C THR A 10 -10.63 -14.64 -1.20
N ALA A 11 -10.29 -15.33 -2.30
CA ALA A 11 -11.29 -15.68 -3.30
C ALA A 11 -12.38 -16.52 -2.62
N ALA A 12 -13.61 -15.99 -2.61
CA ALA A 12 -14.79 -16.67 -2.11
C ALA A 12 -14.76 -18.14 -2.55
N LYS A 13 -14.82 -19.06 -1.58
CA LYS A 13 -15.00 -20.48 -1.88
C LYS A 13 -16.17 -20.58 -2.87
N PRO A 14 -16.04 -21.35 -3.97
CA PRO A 14 -17.14 -21.51 -4.91
C PRO A 14 -18.35 -22.09 -4.15
N THR A 15 -19.36 -21.27 -3.92
CA THR A 15 -20.65 -21.69 -3.37
C THR A 15 -21.39 -22.48 -4.44
N VAL A 16 -21.16 -23.79 -4.46
CA VAL A 16 -21.99 -24.74 -5.19
C VAL A 16 -23.21 -25.04 -4.33
N SER A 17 -24.30 -24.32 -4.54
CA SER A 17 -25.63 -24.76 -4.09
C SER A 17 -26.31 -25.55 -5.20
N ALA A 18 -25.89 -26.81 -5.38
CA ALA A 18 -26.71 -27.87 -5.95
C ALA A 18 -26.06 -29.22 -5.63
N LYS A 19 -26.70 -30.00 -4.74
CA LYS A 19 -26.30 -31.38 -4.43
C LYS A 19 -26.53 -32.27 -5.67
N LEU A 20 -25.49 -32.52 -6.45
CA LEU A 20 -25.45 -33.66 -7.36
C LEU A 20 -24.72 -34.81 -6.65
N LYS A 21 -25.41 -35.95 -6.46
CA LYS A 21 -24.85 -37.15 -5.82
C LYS A 21 -23.68 -37.70 -6.65
N PRO A 22 -22.57 -38.13 -6.03
CA PRO A 22 -21.43 -38.66 -6.75
C PRO A 22 -21.71 -40.09 -7.24
N VAL A 23 -21.49 -40.34 -8.52
CA VAL A 23 -21.32 -41.69 -9.06
C VAL A 23 -19.83 -42.02 -8.96
N LYS A 24 -19.47 -43.12 -8.28
CA LYS A 24 -18.08 -43.59 -8.14
C LYS A 24 -17.50 -43.96 -9.51
N ALA A 25 -16.41 -43.29 -9.91
CA ALA A 25 -15.54 -43.72 -11.01
C ALA A 25 -14.33 -44.52 -10.45
N PRO A 26 -13.75 -45.46 -11.22
CA PRO A 26 -12.62 -46.28 -10.79
C PRO A 26 -11.31 -45.45 -10.73
N PRO A 27 -10.25 -45.93 -10.06
CA PRO A 27 -9.07 -45.11 -9.77
C PRO A 27 -8.29 -44.79 -11.04
N ALA A 28 -7.97 -43.51 -11.25
CA ALA A 28 -7.13 -43.05 -12.35
C ALA A 28 -5.65 -43.19 -11.99
N LYS A 29 -4.86 -43.79 -12.89
CA LYS A 29 -3.40 -43.74 -12.87
C LYS A 29 -2.96 -42.32 -13.28
N MET A 30 -2.01 -41.76 -12.52
CA MET A 30 -1.35 -40.49 -12.82
C MET A 30 -0.61 -40.57 -14.16
N GLY A 31 -0.95 -39.66 -15.07
CA GLY A 31 -0.24 -39.35 -16.30
C GLY A 31 -0.58 -37.91 -16.68
N THR A 32 0.39 -37.01 -16.49
CA THR A 32 0.31 -35.57 -16.76
C THR A 32 0.55 -35.30 -18.25
N GLU A 33 -0.42 -35.64 -19.09
CA GLU A 33 -0.50 -35.10 -20.45
C GLU A 33 -1.98 -34.91 -20.80
N THR A 34 -2.40 -33.67 -21.02
CA THR A 34 -3.68 -33.37 -21.66
C THR A 34 -3.62 -33.99 -23.06
N PRO A 35 -4.48 -34.97 -23.42
CA PRO A 35 -4.37 -35.61 -24.72
C PRO A 35 -4.51 -34.56 -25.82
N ALA A 36 -3.66 -34.61 -26.84
CA ALA A 36 -3.83 -33.80 -28.05
C ALA A 36 -5.26 -33.95 -28.58
N PRO A 37 -5.88 -32.90 -29.18
CA PRO A 37 -7.22 -32.99 -29.72
C PRO A 37 -7.26 -34.15 -30.72
N GLN A 38 -7.92 -35.24 -30.33
CA GLN A 38 -8.04 -36.41 -31.18
C GLN A 38 -8.96 -36.05 -32.35
N THR A 39 -8.46 -36.22 -33.58
CA THR A 39 -9.28 -36.05 -34.78
C THR A 39 -10.49 -36.97 -34.67
N PRO A 40 -11.74 -36.47 -34.80
CA PRO A 40 -12.92 -37.29 -34.63
C PRO A 40 -12.92 -38.44 -35.63
N THR A 41 -13.26 -39.64 -35.17
CA THR A 41 -13.33 -40.83 -36.03
C THR A 41 -14.45 -40.67 -37.05
N ARG A 42 -14.36 -41.39 -38.17
CA ARG A 42 -15.40 -41.38 -39.21
C ARG A 42 -16.79 -41.70 -38.64
N GLU A 43 -16.87 -42.66 -37.73
CA GLU A 43 -18.10 -43.04 -37.04
C GLU A 43 -18.65 -41.90 -36.15
N GLN A 44 -17.78 -41.15 -35.47
CA GLN A 44 -18.19 -39.99 -34.66
C GLN A 44 -18.73 -38.85 -35.54
N VAL A 45 -18.15 -38.65 -36.72
CA VAL A 45 -18.62 -37.65 -37.69
C VAL A 45 -19.97 -38.06 -38.28
N GLU A 46 -20.14 -39.33 -38.68
CA GLU A 46 -21.41 -39.86 -39.19
C GLU A 46 -22.51 -39.80 -38.11
N LEU A 47 -22.19 -40.20 -36.87
CA LEU A 47 -23.10 -40.07 -35.72
C LEU A 47 -23.48 -38.61 -35.48
N TRP A 48 -22.51 -37.69 -35.43
CA TRP A 48 -22.78 -36.25 -35.28
C TRP A 48 -23.72 -35.74 -36.36
N ASN A 49 -23.49 -36.11 -37.62
CA ASN A 49 -24.31 -35.65 -38.73
C ASN A 49 -25.76 -36.17 -38.67
N SER A 50 -26.00 -37.34 -38.07
CA SER A 50 -27.33 -37.93 -37.90
C SER A 50 -28.19 -37.33 -36.78
N LEU A 51 -27.59 -36.55 -35.87
CA LEU A 51 -28.29 -35.94 -34.75
C LEU A 51 -29.10 -34.71 -35.18
N GLY A 52 -30.26 -34.53 -34.55
CA GLY A 52 -31.04 -33.29 -34.64
C GLY A 52 -30.35 -32.12 -33.91
N ASP A 53 -30.76 -30.89 -34.22
CA ASP A 53 -30.11 -29.69 -33.68
C ASP A 53 -30.17 -29.62 -32.15
N ASP A 54 -31.28 -30.00 -31.53
CA ASP A 54 -31.43 -30.04 -30.06
C ASP A 54 -30.47 -31.06 -29.42
N GLN A 55 -30.25 -32.21 -30.07
CA GLN A 55 -29.33 -33.23 -29.60
C GLN A 55 -27.87 -32.76 -29.72
N LYS A 56 -27.52 -32.10 -30.83
CA LYS A 56 -26.21 -31.47 -31.04
C LYS A 56 -25.95 -30.38 -30.01
N LEU A 57 -26.94 -29.54 -29.72
CA LEU A 57 -26.86 -28.49 -28.71
C LEU A 57 -26.63 -29.09 -27.32
N ALA A 58 -27.43 -30.08 -26.92
CA ALA A 58 -27.28 -30.75 -25.62
C ALA A 58 -25.90 -31.40 -25.44
N LEU A 59 -25.32 -31.99 -26.50
CA LEU A 59 -23.96 -32.53 -26.46
C LEU A 59 -22.90 -31.44 -26.30
N ARG A 60 -23.02 -30.31 -27.02
CA ARG A 60 -22.12 -29.16 -26.88
C ARG A 60 -22.19 -28.58 -25.48
N GLU A 61 -23.39 -28.40 -24.92
CA GLU A 61 -23.57 -27.89 -23.57
C GLU A 61 -22.97 -28.82 -22.51
N ARG A 62 -23.20 -30.13 -22.65
CA ARG A 62 -22.60 -31.12 -21.75
C ARG A 62 -21.08 -31.11 -21.80
N GLU A 63 -20.51 -31.00 -22.99
CA GLU A 63 -19.07 -30.91 -23.17
C GLU A 63 -18.50 -29.59 -22.64
N ALA A 64 -19.21 -28.47 -22.82
CA ALA A 64 -18.87 -27.19 -22.22
C ALA A 64 -18.79 -27.28 -20.69
N VAL A 65 -19.77 -27.94 -20.05
CA VAL A 65 -19.77 -28.16 -18.60
C VAL A 65 -18.59 -29.05 -18.17
N ARG A 66 -18.24 -30.07 -18.95
CA ARG A 66 -17.07 -30.93 -18.66
C ARG A 66 -15.76 -30.14 -18.70
N LEU A 67 -15.55 -29.34 -19.76
CA LEU A 67 -14.38 -28.50 -19.92
C LEU A 67 -14.30 -27.42 -18.83
N PHE A 68 -15.45 -26.82 -18.48
CA PHE A 68 -15.53 -25.88 -17.37
C PHE A 68 -15.11 -26.51 -16.04
N ALA A 69 -15.58 -27.73 -15.74
CA ALA A 69 -15.20 -28.45 -14.53
C ALA A 69 -13.70 -28.76 -14.47
N GLN A 70 -13.07 -29.09 -15.61
CA GLN A 70 -11.62 -29.26 -15.70
C GLN A 70 -10.90 -27.93 -15.49
N GLY A 71 -11.37 -26.85 -16.11
CA GLY A 71 -10.82 -25.51 -15.91
C GLY A 71 -10.84 -25.10 -14.44
N LEU A 72 -11.92 -25.42 -13.71
CA LEU A 72 -12.01 -25.19 -12.26
C LEU A 72 -10.99 -25.99 -11.45
N GLU A 73 -10.58 -27.17 -11.91
CA GLU A 73 -9.57 -28.01 -11.25
C GLU A 73 -8.18 -27.42 -11.44
N HIS A 74 -7.77 -27.14 -12.68
CA HIS A 74 -6.51 -26.46 -13.00
C HIS A 74 -6.41 -25.12 -12.27
N HIS A 75 -7.51 -24.36 -12.21
CA HIS A 75 -7.54 -23.09 -11.49
C HIS A 75 -7.29 -23.27 -9.99
N ARG A 76 -7.87 -24.30 -9.36
CA ARG A 76 -7.62 -24.62 -7.94
C ARG A 76 -6.18 -25.05 -7.67
N GLN A 77 -5.49 -25.59 -8.68
CA GLN A 77 -4.08 -25.99 -8.62
C GLN A 77 -3.13 -24.82 -8.92
N GLY A 78 -3.64 -23.65 -9.30
CA GLY A 78 -2.83 -22.48 -9.67
C GLY A 78 -2.33 -22.51 -11.13
N GLU A 79 -2.78 -23.47 -11.93
CA GLU A 79 -2.41 -23.64 -13.34
C GLU A 79 -3.28 -22.70 -14.21
N LEU A 80 -3.00 -21.41 -14.09
CA LEU A 80 -3.87 -20.35 -14.62
C LEU A 80 -4.01 -20.40 -16.15
N GLU A 81 -2.94 -20.68 -16.88
CA GLU A 81 -2.96 -20.72 -18.34
C GLU A 81 -3.83 -21.85 -18.88
N ASP A 82 -3.71 -23.04 -18.30
CA ASP A 82 -4.54 -24.20 -18.67
C ASP A 82 -6.00 -23.99 -18.30
N ALA A 83 -6.27 -23.41 -17.13
CA ALA A 83 -7.62 -23.03 -16.74
C ALA A 83 -8.25 -22.06 -17.74
N ILE A 84 -7.54 -20.99 -18.13
CA ILE A 84 -7.99 -20.00 -19.11
C ILE A 84 -8.26 -20.66 -20.46
N LYS A 85 -7.39 -21.56 -20.91
CA LYS A 85 -7.56 -22.32 -22.15
C LYS A 85 -8.82 -23.19 -22.12
N LEU A 86 -9.04 -23.93 -21.03
CA LEU A 86 -10.22 -24.79 -20.86
C LEU A 86 -11.52 -23.98 -20.78
N TYR A 87 -11.51 -22.82 -20.10
CA TYR A 87 -12.64 -21.91 -20.11
C TYR A 87 -12.93 -21.37 -21.52
N GLY A 88 -11.90 -20.99 -22.28
CA GLY A 88 -12.03 -20.59 -23.67
C GLY A 88 -12.67 -21.68 -24.54
N GLN A 89 -12.24 -22.93 -24.37
CA GLN A 89 -12.84 -24.08 -25.06
C GLN A 89 -14.30 -24.31 -24.67
N ALA A 90 -14.63 -24.19 -23.38
CA ALA A 90 -16.00 -24.29 -22.91
C ALA A 90 -16.89 -23.18 -23.50
N LEU A 91 -16.37 -21.95 -23.61
CA LEU A 91 -17.08 -20.82 -24.23
C LEU A 91 -17.30 -20.98 -25.74
N MET A 92 -16.38 -21.64 -26.46
CA MET A 92 -16.61 -21.97 -27.88
C MET A 92 -17.83 -22.88 -28.07
N LEU A 93 -18.16 -23.70 -27.07
CA LEU A 93 -19.29 -24.63 -27.10
C LEU A 93 -20.56 -24.04 -26.51
N ASN A 94 -20.45 -23.16 -25.51
CA ASN A 94 -21.58 -22.46 -24.89
C ASN A 94 -21.19 -21.03 -24.44
N GLN A 95 -21.65 -20.02 -25.20
CA GLN A 95 -21.40 -18.60 -24.92
C GLN A 95 -22.44 -17.94 -24.00
N THR A 96 -23.40 -18.72 -23.50
CA THR A 96 -24.52 -18.21 -22.67
C THR A 96 -24.40 -18.60 -21.20
N PHE A 97 -23.33 -19.30 -20.82
CA PHE A 97 -23.12 -19.75 -19.44
C PHE A 97 -22.30 -18.70 -18.64
N PRO A 98 -22.93 -17.84 -17.80
CA PRO A 98 -22.25 -16.75 -17.10
C PRO A 98 -21.11 -17.20 -16.18
N ASP A 99 -21.23 -18.38 -15.56
CA ASP A 99 -20.25 -18.87 -14.59
C ASP A 99 -18.88 -19.12 -15.23
N ILE A 100 -18.84 -19.52 -16.51
CA ILE A 100 -17.56 -19.69 -17.23
C ILE A 100 -16.86 -18.33 -17.35
N TYR A 101 -17.59 -17.30 -17.77
CA TYR A 101 -17.04 -15.95 -17.86
C TYR A 101 -16.57 -15.42 -16.51
N ASN A 102 -17.36 -15.59 -15.44
CA ASN A 102 -16.94 -15.15 -14.10
C ASN A 102 -15.65 -15.85 -13.65
N ASN A 103 -15.54 -17.17 -13.79
CA ASN A 103 -14.35 -17.90 -13.37
C ASN A 103 -13.12 -17.65 -14.27
N MET A 104 -13.33 -17.47 -15.58
CA MET A 104 -12.28 -17.03 -16.49
C MET A 104 -11.78 -15.64 -16.12
N GLY A 105 -12.68 -14.72 -15.72
CA GLY A 105 -12.32 -13.42 -15.19
C GLY A 105 -11.41 -13.51 -13.96
N VAL A 106 -11.73 -14.41 -13.02
CA VAL A 106 -10.90 -14.62 -11.81
C VAL A 106 -9.50 -15.12 -12.19
N ALA A 107 -9.41 -16.11 -13.07
CA ALA A 107 -8.12 -16.65 -13.53
C ALA A 107 -7.30 -15.61 -14.30
N LEU A 108 -7.93 -14.81 -15.16
CA LEU A 108 -7.28 -13.72 -15.90
C LEU A 108 -6.73 -12.63 -14.97
N ARG A 109 -7.47 -12.26 -13.91
CA ARG A 109 -6.99 -11.31 -12.91
C ARG A 109 -5.77 -11.85 -12.17
N ALA A 110 -5.81 -13.11 -11.73
CA ALA A 110 -4.67 -13.76 -11.09
C ALA A 110 -3.43 -13.83 -12.01
N ALA A 111 -3.63 -13.97 -13.33
CA ALA A 111 -2.58 -13.93 -14.34
C ALA A 111 -2.14 -12.50 -14.75
N GLY A 112 -2.61 -11.45 -14.05
CA GLY A 112 -2.27 -10.05 -14.34
C GLY A 112 -2.97 -9.44 -15.57
N LYS A 113 -3.86 -10.18 -16.25
CA LYS A 113 -4.60 -9.75 -17.46
C LYS A 113 -5.89 -9.01 -17.07
N LYS A 114 -5.74 -7.87 -16.38
CA LYS A 114 -6.83 -7.14 -15.70
C LYS A 114 -7.93 -6.63 -16.65
N GLU A 115 -7.58 -6.09 -17.82
CA GLU A 115 -8.55 -5.58 -18.80
C GLU A 115 -9.42 -6.71 -19.35
N ALA A 116 -8.81 -7.84 -19.69
CA ALA A 116 -9.53 -9.03 -20.15
C ALA A 116 -10.44 -9.59 -19.05
N SER A 117 -9.96 -9.58 -17.79
CA SER A 117 -10.77 -9.96 -16.63
C SER A 117 -12.02 -9.10 -16.48
N ALA A 118 -11.90 -7.78 -16.58
CA ALA A 118 -13.04 -6.86 -16.52
C ALA A 118 -14.08 -7.15 -17.63
N ALA A 119 -13.62 -7.40 -18.86
CA ALA A 119 -14.49 -7.76 -19.98
C ALA A 119 -15.25 -9.09 -19.73
N CYS A 120 -14.59 -10.08 -19.14
CA CYS A 120 -15.23 -11.33 -18.74
C CYS A 120 -16.35 -11.11 -17.71
N TYR A 121 -16.13 -10.31 -16.66
CA TYR A 121 -17.19 -10.02 -15.69
C TYR A 121 -18.35 -9.24 -16.30
N GLN A 122 -18.06 -8.25 -17.16
CA GLN A 122 -19.11 -7.52 -17.89
C GLN A 122 -19.95 -8.47 -18.75
N ARG A 123 -19.34 -9.45 -19.40
CA ARG A 123 -20.05 -10.47 -20.18
C ARG A 123 -20.89 -11.39 -19.29
N ALA A 124 -20.38 -11.81 -18.14
CA ALA A 124 -21.13 -12.58 -17.15
C ALA A 124 -22.37 -11.80 -16.67
N LEU A 125 -22.22 -10.49 -16.40
CA LEU A 125 -23.30 -9.61 -15.94
C LEU A 125 -24.34 -9.30 -17.03
N ALA A 126 -23.92 -9.25 -18.30
CA ALA A 126 -24.86 -9.12 -19.41
C ALA A 126 -25.77 -10.36 -19.56
N LEU A 127 -25.24 -11.54 -19.23
CA LEU A 127 -26.00 -12.80 -19.24
C LEU A 127 -26.81 -13.01 -17.94
N LYS A 128 -26.30 -12.50 -16.81
CA LYS A 128 -26.93 -12.62 -15.49
C LYS A 128 -26.82 -11.31 -14.69
N PRO A 129 -27.77 -10.37 -14.87
CA PRO A 129 -27.71 -9.04 -14.24
C PRO A 129 -27.88 -9.00 -12.72
N ASP A 130 -28.28 -10.10 -12.09
CA ASP A 130 -28.47 -10.26 -10.64
C ASP A 130 -27.30 -11.01 -9.97
N HIS A 131 -26.15 -11.12 -10.63
CA HIS A 131 -25.00 -11.83 -10.10
C HIS A 131 -24.13 -10.95 -9.18
N SER A 132 -24.48 -10.90 -7.88
CA SER A 132 -23.73 -10.11 -6.87
C SER A 132 -22.22 -10.38 -6.85
N GLY A 133 -21.80 -11.66 -6.89
CA GLY A 133 -20.38 -12.04 -6.93
C GLY A 133 -19.60 -11.47 -8.13
N ALA A 134 -20.20 -11.44 -9.32
CA ALA A 134 -19.57 -10.89 -10.52
C ALA A 134 -19.42 -9.36 -10.44
N TYR A 135 -20.38 -8.66 -9.83
CA TYR A 135 -20.24 -7.23 -9.52
C TYR A 135 -19.11 -6.97 -8.52
N THR A 136 -18.98 -7.78 -7.48
CA THR A 136 -17.86 -7.68 -6.53
C THR A 136 -16.51 -7.89 -7.22
N ASN A 137 -16.41 -8.91 -8.07
CA ASN A 137 -15.19 -9.20 -8.81
C ASN A 137 -14.85 -8.10 -9.84
N LEU A 138 -15.86 -7.56 -10.53
CA LEU A 138 -15.70 -6.42 -11.42
C LEU A 138 -15.21 -5.17 -10.66
N GLY A 139 -15.80 -4.87 -9.51
CA GLY A 139 -15.37 -3.74 -8.67
C GLY A 139 -13.91 -3.87 -8.24
N ASN A 140 -13.49 -5.07 -7.81
CA ASN A 140 -12.10 -5.33 -7.41
C ASN A 140 -11.11 -5.09 -8.55
N VAL A 141 -11.39 -5.59 -9.77
CA VAL A 141 -10.47 -5.39 -10.91
C VAL A 141 -10.49 -3.94 -11.40
N LEU A 142 -11.63 -3.25 -11.33
CA LEU A 142 -11.71 -1.82 -11.67
C LEU A 142 -10.89 -0.97 -10.69
N ARG A 143 -10.92 -1.30 -9.39
CA ARG A 143 -10.08 -0.66 -8.37
C ARG A 143 -8.59 -0.84 -8.66
N GLU A 144 -8.18 -2.05 -9.04
CA GLU A 144 -6.81 -2.36 -9.44
C GLU A 144 -6.34 -1.71 -10.76
N LEU A 145 -7.30 -1.26 -11.58
CA LEU A 145 -7.07 -0.48 -12.80
C LEU A 145 -7.15 1.03 -12.55
N GLY A 146 -7.37 1.47 -11.30
CA GLY A 146 -7.54 2.89 -10.95
C GLY A 146 -8.86 3.52 -11.39
N ARG A 147 -9.84 2.72 -11.85
CA ARG A 147 -11.17 3.19 -12.30
C ARG A 147 -12.13 3.22 -11.11
N LEU A 148 -11.83 4.08 -10.14
CA LEU A 148 -12.40 4.02 -8.79
C LEU A 148 -13.91 4.29 -8.76
N GLU A 149 -14.42 5.25 -9.52
CA GLU A 149 -15.85 5.55 -9.59
C GLU A 149 -16.65 4.36 -10.15
N ALA A 150 -16.11 3.71 -11.19
CA ALA A 150 -16.71 2.51 -11.77
C ALA A 150 -16.64 1.31 -10.81
N ALA A 151 -15.56 1.22 -10.01
CA ALA A 151 -15.43 0.22 -8.95
C ALA A 151 -16.50 0.41 -7.86
N ILE A 152 -16.69 1.64 -7.39
CA ILE A 152 -17.72 2.02 -6.43
C ILE A 152 -19.12 1.65 -6.95
N ALA A 153 -19.45 2.04 -8.19
CA ALA A 153 -20.74 1.70 -8.79
C ALA A 153 -20.98 0.19 -8.87
N SER A 154 -19.94 -0.59 -9.19
CA SER A 154 -20.02 -2.05 -9.22
C SER A 154 -20.25 -2.64 -7.83
N HIS A 155 -19.51 -2.17 -6.82
CA HIS A 155 -19.69 -2.63 -5.44
C HIS A 155 -21.04 -2.22 -4.84
N GLN A 156 -21.54 -1.02 -5.12
CA GLN A 156 -22.89 -0.60 -4.73
C GLN A 156 -23.95 -1.56 -5.28
N ARG A 157 -23.79 -2.01 -6.53
CA ARG A 157 -24.71 -2.98 -7.12
C ARG A 157 -24.60 -4.36 -6.47
N ALA A 158 -23.40 -4.81 -6.12
CA ALA A 158 -23.20 -6.04 -5.36
C ALA A 158 -23.90 -5.98 -3.98
N VAL A 159 -23.71 -4.88 -3.24
CA VAL A 159 -24.34 -4.64 -1.93
C VAL A 159 -25.87 -4.57 -2.06
N ALA A 160 -26.40 -3.95 -3.11
CA ALA A 160 -27.85 -3.91 -3.34
C ALA A 160 -28.46 -5.29 -3.61
N LEU A 161 -27.70 -6.19 -4.24
CA LEU A 161 -28.13 -7.57 -4.54
C LEU A 161 -27.95 -8.52 -3.35
N ASP A 162 -26.96 -8.28 -2.50
CA ASP A 162 -26.69 -9.05 -1.28
C ASP A 162 -26.26 -8.12 -0.12
N PRO A 163 -27.24 -7.50 0.59
CA PRO A 163 -26.95 -6.58 1.69
C PRO A 163 -26.31 -7.23 2.93
N GLY A 164 -26.33 -8.57 3.01
CA GLY A 164 -25.75 -9.34 4.12
C GLY A 164 -24.27 -9.66 3.94
N SER A 165 -23.70 -9.35 2.77
CA SER A 165 -22.30 -9.65 2.47
C SER A 165 -21.35 -8.60 3.05
N ALA A 166 -20.79 -8.89 4.23
CA ALA A 166 -19.74 -8.06 4.85
C ALA A 166 -18.58 -7.80 3.88
N GLY A 167 -18.15 -8.81 3.11
CA GLY A 167 -17.08 -8.67 2.13
C GLY A 167 -17.41 -7.72 0.96
N ALA A 168 -18.67 -7.67 0.52
CA ALA A 168 -19.08 -6.73 -0.54
C ALA A 168 -19.08 -5.28 -0.04
N VAL A 169 -19.60 -5.06 1.17
CA VAL A 169 -19.63 -3.74 1.83
C VAL A 169 -18.21 -3.27 2.14
N TYR A 170 -17.33 -4.16 2.62
CA TYR A 170 -15.93 -3.85 2.87
C TYR A 170 -15.20 -3.39 1.60
N ASN A 171 -15.41 -4.09 0.48
CA ASN A 171 -14.79 -3.69 -0.80
C ASN A 171 -15.31 -2.35 -1.33
N LEU A 172 -16.58 -2.00 -1.05
CA LEU A 172 -17.10 -0.66 -1.30
C LEU A 172 -16.34 0.39 -0.48
N GLY A 173 -16.15 0.15 0.81
CA GLY A 173 -15.38 1.04 1.70
C GLY A 173 -13.93 1.24 1.23
N LEU A 174 -13.26 0.17 0.79
CA LEU A 174 -11.91 0.27 0.22
C LEU A 174 -11.88 1.16 -1.04
N ALA A 175 -12.84 0.98 -1.96
CA ALA A 175 -12.89 1.79 -3.19
C ALA A 175 -13.21 3.26 -2.90
N GLN A 176 -14.08 3.53 -1.92
CA GLN A 176 -14.40 4.89 -1.47
C GLN A 176 -13.19 5.57 -0.84
N ARG A 177 -12.48 4.87 0.06
CA ARG A 177 -11.25 5.37 0.68
C ARG A 177 -10.19 5.68 -0.38
N ASP A 178 -9.97 4.76 -1.33
CA ASP A 178 -8.98 4.95 -2.40
C ASP A 178 -9.34 6.15 -3.30
N LEU A 179 -10.62 6.53 -3.41
CA LEU A 179 -11.09 7.73 -4.11
C LEU A 179 -11.02 9.01 -3.24
N GLY A 180 -10.71 8.90 -1.94
CA GLY A 180 -10.71 10.01 -1.00
C GLY A 180 -12.09 10.35 -0.39
N GLN A 181 -13.08 9.49 -0.58
CA GLN A 181 -14.41 9.59 0.06
C GLN A 181 -14.36 9.01 1.48
N THR A 182 -13.59 9.65 2.37
CA THR A 182 -13.25 9.10 3.69
C THR A 182 -14.47 8.89 4.59
N ASP A 183 -15.45 9.81 4.59
CA ASP A 183 -16.67 9.66 5.39
C ASP A 183 -17.59 8.55 4.88
N GLU A 184 -17.70 8.38 3.55
CA GLU A 184 -18.39 7.25 2.94
C GLU A 184 -17.71 5.93 3.27
N ALA A 185 -16.38 5.90 3.22
CA ALA A 185 -15.59 4.72 3.54
C ALA A 185 -15.79 4.29 4.99
N LEU A 186 -15.74 5.22 5.95
CA LEU A 186 -16.02 4.96 7.35
C LEU A 186 -17.41 4.36 7.56
N ARG A 187 -18.46 4.91 6.91
CA ARG A 187 -19.82 4.34 6.97
C ARG A 187 -19.87 2.90 6.43
N SER A 188 -19.15 2.61 5.35
CA SER A 188 -19.05 1.25 4.80
C SER A 188 -18.28 0.30 5.73
N PHE A 189 -17.22 0.78 6.39
CA PHE A 189 -16.50 -0.02 7.38
C PHE A 189 -17.35 -0.28 8.63
N ASP A 190 -18.05 0.72 9.16
CA ASP A 190 -18.98 0.55 10.28
C ASP A 190 -20.04 -0.51 9.93
N LYS A 191 -20.61 -0.43 8.71
CA LYS A 191 -21.58 -1.43 8.24
C LYS A 191 -20.98 -2.83 8.09
N THR A 192 -19.71 -2.92 7.67
CA THR A 192 -18.99 -4.21 7.63
C THR A 192 -18.85 -4.78 9.03
N LEU A 193 -18.51 -3.96 10.03
CA LEU A 193 -18.32 -4.37 11.42
C LEU A 193 -19.64 -4.67 12.15
N GLU A 194 -20.77 -4.13 11.70
CA GLU A 194 -22.09 -4.59 12.14
C GLU A 194 -22.37 -6.04 11.69
N LEU A 195 -21.91 -6.42 10.49
CA LEU A 195 -22.12 -7.75 9.90
C LEU A 195 -21.07 -8.77 10.38
N ASP A 196 -19.83 -8.34 10.54
CA ASP A 196 -18.69 -9.12 11.04
C ASP A 196 -17.83 -8.28 12.00
N PRO A 197 -18.17 -8.26 13.31
CA PRO A 197 -17.46 -7.45 14.30
C PRO A 197 -15.98 -7.80 14.48
N ALA A 198 -15.56 -8.99 14.05
CA ALA A 198 -14.19 -9.49 14.25
C ALA A 198 -13.33 -9.39 12.99
N HIS A 199 -13.80 -8.72 11.92
CA HIS A 199 -13.08 -8.59 10.65
C HIS A 199 -11.76 -7.80 10.80
N PRO A 200 -10.57 -8.45 10.78
CA PRO A 200 -9.33 -7.78 11.12
C PRO A 200 -8.90 -6.71 10.12
N ASP A 201 -8.97 -7.00 8.82
CA ASP A 201 -8.56 -6.05 7.79
C ASP A 201 -9.46 -4.80 7.79
N CYS A 202 -10.78 -4.96 7.90
CA CYS A 202 -11.73 -3.84 7.99
C CYS A 202 -11.42 -2.92 9.17
N ARG A 203 -11.13 -3.47 10.35
CA ARG A 203 -10.79 -2.65 11.53
C ARG A 203 -9.50 -1.87 11.33
N TRP A 204 -8.48 -2.52 10.76
CA TRP A 204 -7.22 -1.85 10.45
C TRP A 204 -7.39 -0.76 9.39
N ASP A 205 -8.11 -1.02 8.29
CA ASP A 205 -8.35 -0.02 7.23
C ASP A 205 -9.27 1.13 7.69
N ARG A 206 -10.24 0.85 8.58
CA ARG A 206 -11.04 1.86 9.28
C ARG A 206 -10.15 2.75 10.15
N SER A 207 -9.22 2.15 10.88
CA SER A 207 -8.23 2.87 11.70
C SER A 207 -7.45 3.90 10.88
N LEU A 208 -6.96 3.53 9.69
CA LEU A 208 -6.24 4.47 8.82
C LEU A 208 -7.13 5.65 8.38
N SER A 209 -8.42 5.39 8.15
CA SER A 209 -9.38 6.41 7.73
C SER A 209 -9.73 7.37 8.88
N LEU A 210 -9.87 6.85 10.11
CA LEU A 210 -10.02 7.66 11.33
C LEU A 210 -8.80 8.55 11.57
N LEU A 211 -7.60 7.96 11.48
CA LEU A 211 -6.34 8.69 11.63
C LEU A 211 -6.21 9.82 10.59
N GLN A 212 -6.61 9.57 9.34
CA GLN A 212 -6.60 10.57 8.27
C GLN A 212 -7.59 11.71 8.51
N LYS A 213 -8.71 11.44 9.19
CA LYS A 213 -9.68 12.45 9.60
C LYS A 213 -9.25 13.23 10.85
N GLY A 214 -8.27 12.71 11.60
CA GLY A 214 -7.79 13.30 12.85
C GLY A 214 -8.43 12.72 14.11
N ASP A 215 -9.25 11.68 13.99
CA ASP A 215 -9.84 10.94 15.10
C ASP A 215 -8.79 9.97 15.69
N LEU A 216 -7.73 10.55 16.28
CA LEU A 216 -6.50 9.82 16.62
C LEU A 216 -6.68 8.75 17.70
N GLU A 217 -7.50 9.01 18.72
CA GLU A 217 -7.68 8.09 19.84
C GLU A 217 -8.30 6.76 19.37
N GLU A 218 -9.48 6.83 18.74
CA GLU A 218 -10.14 5.65 18.17
C GLU A 218 -9.32 5.04 17.02
N GLY A 219 -8.69 5.90 16.20
CA GLY A 219 -7.84 5.47 15.09
C GLY A 219 -6.66 4.61 15.55
N PHE A 220 -6.00 4.95 16.65
CA PHE A 220 -4.89 4.16 17.21
C PHE A 220 -5.37 2.93 17.99
N ASP A 221 -6.54 2.97 18.61
CA ASP A 221 -7.16 1.78 19.21
C ASP A 221 -7.47 0.71 18.15
N GLU A 222 -8.08 1.11 17.03
CA GLU A 222 -8.35 0.19 15.91
C GLU A 222 -7.06 -0.22 15.18
N TYR A 223 -6.00 0.60 15.22
CA TYR A 223 -4.71 0.29 14.57
C TYR A 223 -4.03 -0.95 15.16
N GLU A 224 -4.34 -1.32 16.40
CA GLU A 224 -3.84 -2.56 17.03
C GLU A 224 -4.38 -3.84 16.38
N TRP A 225 -5.47 -3.75 15.60
CA TRP A 225 -5.96 -4.89 14.82
C TRP A 225 -5.01 -5.31 13.71
N ARG A 226 -3.96 -4.52 13.42
CA ARG A 226 -2.84 -4.95 12.58
C ARG A 226 -2.19 -6.26 13.05
N TRP A 227 -2.30 -6.62 14.33
CA TRP A 227 -1.74 -7.90 14.80
C TRP A 227 -2.60 -9.12 14.48
N LYS A 228 -3.82 -8.90 13.98
CA LYS A 228 -4.78 -9.96 13.63
C LYS A 228 -4.94 -10.14 12.12
N ILE A 229 -4.33 -9.28 11.30
CA ILE A 229 -4.31 -9.47 9.83
C ILE A 229 -3.26 -10.53 9.47
N SER A 230 -3.49 -11.30 8.40
CA SER A 230 -2.63 -12.45 8.03
C SER A 230 -1.17 -12.08 7.75
N ARG A 231 -0.94 -10.86 7.26
CA ARG A 231 0.37 -10.35 6.82
C ARG A 231 1.23 -9.71 7.91
N ALA A 232 0.71 -9.59 9.13
CA ALA A 232 1.48 -9.04 10.25
C ALA A 232 1.37 -9.98 11.45
N LYS A 233 2.53 -10.42 11.94
CA LYS A 233 2.61 -11.33 13.08
C LYS A 233 3.24 -10.60 14.27
N PRO A 234 2.63 -10.67 15.46
CA PRO A 234 3.25 -10.13 16.65
C PRO A 234 4.55 -10.89 16.97
N ARG A 235 5.45 -10.21 17.66
CA ARG A 235 6.63 -10.84 18.23
C ARG A 235 6.23 -11.71 19.42
N ASP A 236 6.84 -12.88 19.53
CA ASP A 236 6.64 -13.80 20.65
C ASP A 236 7.74 -13.56 21.70
N PHE A 237 7.42 -12.75 22.70
CA PHE A 237 8.28 -12.47 23.85
C PHE A 237 7.61 -12.96 25.12
N THR A 238 8.39 -13.46 26.08
CA THR A 238 7.87 -13.92 27.38
C THR A 238 7.68 -12.77 28.38
N GLN A 239 8.36 -11.65 28.15
CA GLN A 239 8.19 -10.42 28.90
C GLN A 239 6.81 -9.81 28.62
N PRO A 240 6.20 -9.06 29.55
CA PRO A 240 4.92 -8.42 29.31
C PRO A 240 5.04 -7.20 28.38
N LEU A 241 3.95 -6.94 27.65
CA LEU A 241 3.74 -5.68 26.95
C LEU A 241 3.71 -4.53 27.95
N TRP A 242 4.37 -3.43 27.63
CA TRP A 242 4.33 -2.21 28.41
C TRP A 242 3.00 -1.47 28.19
N ASP A 243 2.41 -1.02 29.27
CA ASP A 243 1.07 -0.43 29.36
C ASP A 243 1.07 1.10 29.57
N GLY A 244 2.26 1.73 29.56
CA GLY A 244 2.42 3.17 29.81
C GLY A 244 2.70 3.53 31.27
N SER A 245 2.76 2.54 32.16
CA SER A 245 3.14 2.70 33.56
C SER A 245 4.60 3.17 33.74
N ASP A 246 4.91 3.75 34.89
CA ASP A 246 6.30 4.11 35.23
C ASP A 246 7.21 2.88 35.21
N LEU A 247 8.36 2.99 34.54
CA LEU A 247 9.30 1.91 34.36
C LEU A 247 10.08 1.59 35.64
N LYS A 248 10.23 2.56 36.57
CA LYS A 248 10.90 2.37 37.88
C LYS A 248 12.27 1.68 37.78
N GLY A 249 13.06 2.09 36.79
CA GLY A 249 14.40 1.55 36.51
C GLY A 249 14.44 0.29 35.63
N LYS A 250 13.28 -0.25 35.23
CA LYS A 250 13.21 -1.38 34.29
C LYS A 250 13.77 -1.03 32.91
N THR A 251 14.21 -2.05 32.20
CA THR A 251 14.61 -1.98 30.80
C THR A 251 13.42 -2.26 29.89
N ILE A 252 13.11 -1.33 28.98
CA ILE A 252 12.10 -1.50 27.94
C ILE A 252 12.75 -1.73 26.59
N LEU A 253 12.27 -2.73 25.85
CA LEU A 253 12.56 -2.90 24.43
C LEU A 253 11.47 -2.20 23.61
N LEU A 254 11.85 -1.18 22.85
CA LEU A 254 11.03 -0.62 21.77
C LEU A 254 11.42 -1.30 20.46
N HIS A 255 10.60 -2.23 20.00
CA HIS A 255 10.99 -3.08 18.88
C HIS A 255 10.60 -2.51 17.52
N GLN A 256 11.33 -2.92 16.49
CA GLN A 256 11.17 -2.43 15.13
C GLN A 256 9.82 -2.88 14.54
N GLU A 257 9.19 -2.01 13.75
CA GLU A 257 8.07 -2.34 12.86
C GLU A 257 8.18 -1.54 11.55
N GLN A 258 7.52 -2.04 10.49
CA GLN A 258 7.30 -1.35 9.21
C GLN A 258 8.56 -0.67 8.61
N GLY A 259 8.39 0.42 7.85
CA GLY A 259 9.44 1.05 7.05
C GLY A 259 10.21 2.14 7.82
N PHE A 260 11.19 2.74 7.14
CA PHE A 260 12.02 3.79 7.74
C PHE A 260 11.23 5.04 8.13
N GLY A 261 10.29 5.46 7.27
CA GLY A 261 9.44 6.62 7.55
C GLY A 261 8.61 6.42 8.81
N ASP A 262 8.05 5.23 8.99
CA ASP A 262 7.28 4.87 10.19
C ASP A 262 8.16 4.92 11.44
N MET A 263 9.33 4.29 11.40
CA MET A 263 10.27 4.30 12.53
C MET A 263 10.72 5.73 12.88
N ILE A 264 11.09 6.55 11.89
CA ILE A 264 11.46 7.96 12.10
C ILE A 264 10.29 8.74 12.70
N HIS A 265 9.07 8.52 12.20
CA HIS A 265 7.89 9.22 12.69
C HIS A 265 7.61 8.88 14.17
N PHE A 266 7.57 7.60 14.53
CA PHE A 266 7.21 7.16 15.88
C PHE A 266 8.36 7.24 16.89
N ALA A 267 9.61 7.40 16.45
CA ALA A 267 10.74 7.68 17.35
C ALA A 267 10.53 8.93 18.22
N ARG A 268 9.64 9.85 17.83
CA ARG A 268 9.25 11.03 18.63
C ARG A 268 8.67 10.72 20.00
N TYR A 269 8.17 9.50 20.22
CA TYR A 269 7.64 9.09 21.51
C TYR A 269 8.74 8.63 22.48
N ILE A 270 9.97 8.39 22.03
CA ILE A 270 11.06 7.90 22.87
C ILE A 270 11.36 8.86 24.05
N PRO A 271 11.43 10.20 23.88
CA PRO A 271 11.56 11.12 25.01
C PRO A 271 10.43 11.00 26.04
N MET A 272 9.20 10.70 25.61
CA MET A 272 8.07 10.47 26.53
C MET A 272 8.22 9.16 27.30
N VAL A 273 8.73 8.10 26.65
CA VAL A 273 9.09 6.83 27.32
C VAL A 273 10.23 7.06 28.32
N LYS A 274 11.22 7.89 27.99
CA LYS A 274 12.33 8.26 28.89
C LYS A 274 11.80 8.90 30.18
N ALA A 275 10.79 9.76 30.07
CA ALA A 275 10.17 10.42 31.22
C ALA A 275 9.52 9.43 32.22
N LYS A 276 9.29 8.18 31.82
CA LYS A 276 8.76 7.09 32.67
C LYS A 276 9.85 6.42 33.53
N GLY A 277 11.11 6.82 33.39
CA GLY A 277 12.21 6.49 34.31
C GLY A 277 12.71 5.05 34.20
N GLY A 278 13.32 4.68 33.08
CA GLY A 278 13.93 3.36 32.84
C GLY A 278 15.00 3.39 31.75
N THR A 279 15.55 2.22 31.41
CA THR A 279 16.54 2.08 30.33
C THR A 279 15.83 1.71 29.04
N ILE A 280 16.08 2.44 27.96
CA ILE A 280 15.43 2.19 26.66
C ILE A 280 16.41 1.49 25.72
N VAL A 281 16.04 0.30 25.26
CA VAL A 281 16.66 -0.40 24.13
C VAL A 281 15.77 -0.20 22.91
N VAL A 282 16.32 0.31 21.82
CA VAL A 282 15.59 0.46 20.55
C VAL A 282 16.11 -0.53 19.53
N GLU A 283 15.25 -1.44 19.06
CA GLU A 283 15.52 -2.24 17.86
C GLU A 283 15.13 -1.43 16.62
N THR A 284 16.02 -1.32 15.65
CA THR A 284 15.77 -0.57 14.41
C THR A 284 16.53 -1.16 13.22
N HIS A 285 16.26 -0.62 12.04
CA HIS A 285 16.94 -1.03 10.83
C HIS A 285 18.40 -0.54 10.87
N PRO A 286 19.39 -1.30 10.35
CA PRO A 286 20.80 -0.89 10.34
C PRO A 286 21.04 0.53 9.80
N GLU A 287 20.27 0.93 8.77
CA GLU A 287 20.36 2.25 8.14
C GLU A 287 19.90 3.41 9.03
N LEU A 288 19.20 3.12 10.13
CA LEU A 288 18.72 4.10 11.10
C LEU A 288 19.56 4.12 12.39
N SER A 289 20.39 3.10 12.64
CA SER A 289 20.95 2.85 13.97
C SER A 289 21.80 3.99 14.50
N ARG A 290 22.68 4.53 13.65
CA ARG A 290 23.58 5.64 13.98
C ARG A 290 22.83 6.96 14.20
N LEU A 291 21.70 7.13 13.52
CA LEU A 291 20.82 8.28 13.70
C LEU A 291 20.00 8.14 14.99
N PHE A 292 19.48 6.95 15.28
CA PHE A 292 18.64 6.68 16.44
C PHE A 292 19.41 6.77 17.76
N SER A 293 20.72 6.54 17.75
CA SER A 293 21.57 6.77 18.93
C SER A 293 21.66 8.25 19.35
N THR A 294 21.18 9.19 18.52
CA THR A 294 21.15 10.63 18.85
C THR A 294 19.90 11.07 19.59
N ILE A 295 18.88 10.20 19.67
CA ILE A 295 17.61 10.52 20.30
C ILE A 295 17.79 10.59 21.81
N ASP A 296 17.32 11.68 22.42
CA ASP A 296 17.36 11.81 23.87
C ASP A 296 16.53 10.70 24.55
N GLY A 297 17.18 9.91 25.40
CA GLY A 297 16.57 8.80 26.13
C GLY A 297 16.89 7.41 25.61
N VAL A 298 17.47 7.28 24.41
CA VAL A 298 17.96 5.98 23.93
C VAL A 298 19.19 5.57 24.73
N GLY A 299 19.10 4.44 25.44
CA GLY A 299 20.23 3.84 26.16
C GLY A 299 21.06 2.91 25.30
N GLN A 300 20.40 2.14 24.43
CA GLN A 300 21.07 1.23 23.50
C GLN A 300 20.27 1.11 22.19
N VAL A 301 20.97 1.02 21.07
CA VAL A 301 20.39 0.67 19.76
C VAL A 301 20.83 -0.72 19.36
N VAL A 302 19.91 -1.53 18.86
CA VAL A 302 20.17 -2.87 18.31
C VAL A 302 19.56 -3.00 16.92
N ASN A 303 20.16 -3.83 16.06
CA ASN A 303 19.67 -4.01 14.70
C ASN A 303 18.64 -5.13 14.65
N GLY A 304 17.58 -4.95 13.86
CA GLY A 304 16.57 -5.98 13.63
C GLY A 304 17.21 -7.32 13.22
N GLY A 305 16.84 -8.40 13.92
CA GLY A 305 17.36 -9.75 13.67
C GLY A 305 18.69 -10.09 14.35
N SER A 306 19.27 -9.17 15.13
CA SER A 306 20.37 -9.47 16.04
C SER A 306 19.89 -10.00 17.40
N ASP A 307 20.82 -10.53 18.20
CA ASP A 307 20.51 -10.94 19.57
C ASP A 307 20.08 -9.73 20.41
N LEU A 308 18.93 -9.87 21.06
CA LEU A 308 18.39 -8.83 21.91
C LEU A 308 19.04 -8.88 23.30
N PRO A 309 19.42 -7.73 23.90
CA PRO A 309 19.84 -7.69 25.29
C PRO A 309 18.68 -8.07 26.21
N LYS A 310 18.97 -8.29 27.50
CA LYS A 310 17.90 -8.52 28.48
C LYS A 310 17.03 -7.27 28.63
N PHE A 311 15.71 -7.47 28.61
CA PHE A 311 14.70 -6.44 28.89
C PHE A 311 13.62 -7.01 29.81
N ASP A 312 12.91 -6.13 30.50
CA ASP A 312 11.87 -6.47 31.48
C ASP A 312 10.46 -6.35 30.89
N VAL A 313 10.26 -5.38 29.99
CA VAL A 313 8.98 -5.11 29.29
C VAL A 313 9.29 -4.74 27.84
N TYR A 314 8.29 -4.82 26.96
CA TYR A 314 8.47 -4.40 25.56
C TYR A 314 7.26 -3.64 25.02
N ALA A 315 7.48 -2.82 23.99
CA ALA A 315 6.40 -2.21 23.23
C ALA A 315 6.75 -2.18 21.73
N PRO A 316 5.79 -2.48 20.84
CA PRO A 316 5.91 -2.13 19.44
C PRO A 316 5.98 -0.61 19.28
N MET A 317 6.94 -0.10 18.50
CA MET A 317 7.13 1.35 18.33
C MET A 317 5.86 2.07 17.84
N LEU A 318 5.08 1.42 16.97
CA LEU A 318 3.87 2.00 16.38
C LEU A 318 2.64 1.88 17.30
N SER A 319 2.76 1.18 18.45
CA SER A 319 1.72 1.14 19.49
C SER A 319 1.88 2.25 20.54
N LEU A 320 3.02 2.97 20.56
CA LEU A 320 3.28 4.06 21.49
C LEU A 320 2.21 5.17 21.49
N PRO A 321 1.65 5.61 20.33
CA PRO A 321 0.61 6.61 20.33
C PRO A 321 -0.62 6.21 21.13
N ARG A 322 -1.02 4.93 21.04
CA ARG A 322 -2.14 4.36 21.79
C ARG A 322 -1.80 4.28 23.28
N ILE A 323 -0.64 3.70 23.61
CA ILE A 323 -0.18 3.51 25.00
C ILE A 323 -0.09 4.86 25.74
N LEU A 324 0.30 5.91 25.04
CA LEU A 324 0.48 7.26 25.60
C LEU A 324 -0.73 8.18 25.41
N GLY A 325 -1.84 7.69 24.85
CA GLY A 325 -3.10 8.44 24.73
C GLY A 325 -3.01 9.65 23.80
N THR A 326 -2.52 9.45 22.59
CA THR A 326 -2.32 10.53 21.61
C THR A 326 -3.64 11.01 21.02
N THR A 327 -3.84 12.32 21.07
CA THR A 327 -4.93 13.09 20.49
C THR A 327 -4.34 14.26 19.71
N LEU A 328 -5.15 14.97 18.92
CA LEU A 328 -4.68 16.20 18.27
C LEU A 328 -4.21 17.28 19.26
N ALA A 329 -4.74 17.29 20.48
CA ALA A 329 -4.43 18.31 21.47
C ALA A 329 -3.10 18.08 22.20
N ASN A 330 -2.63 16.84 22.28
CA ASN A 330 -1.40 16.44 23.00
C ASN A 330 -0.38 15.74 22.10
N LEU A 331 -0.54 15.85 20.78
CA LEU A 331 0.35 15.27 19.79
C LEU A 331 1.79 15.78 20.02
N PRO A 332 2.81 14.90 20.12
CA PRO A 332 4.17 15.32 20.43
C PRO A 332 4.85 15.94 19.21
N ALA A 333 4.55 17.20 18.90
CA ALA A 333 4.99 17.93 17.71
C ALA A 333 6.38 18.57 17.84
N ASP A 334 7.00 18.49 19.02
CA ASP A 334 8.31 19.12 19.29
C ASP A 334 9.41 18.55 18.39
N VAL A 335 10.10 19.46 17.70
CA VAL A 335 11.23 19.18 16.82
C VAL A 335 12.39 20.14 17.15
N PRO A 336 13.65 19.73 16.98
CA PRO A 336 14.09 18.41 16.51
C PRO A 336 14.11 17.35 17.63
N TYR A 337 13.62 16.14 17.32
CA TYR A 337 13.82 14.96 18.16
C TYR A 337 14.88 13.99 17.58
N LEU A 338 15.37 14.27 16.37
CA LEU A 338 16.54 13.66 15.77
C LEU A 338 17.61 14.71 15.51
N LYS A 339 18.88 14.32 15.55
CA LYS A 339 20.01 15.19 15.18
C LYS A 339 21.00 14.41 14.34
N PRO A 340 21.69 15.03 13.38
CA PRO A 340 22.80 14.35 12.73
C PRO A 340 23.90 14.08 13.78
N PRO A 341 24.49 12.87 13.81
CA PRO A 341 25.66 12.60 14.66
C PRO A 341 26.83 13.52 14.30
N ASP A 342 26.99 13.80 13.00
CA ASP A 342 28.02 14.67 12.44
C ASP A 342 27.33 15.84 11.72
N ALA A 343 27.40 17.05 12.28
CA ALA A 343 26.73 18.23 11.73
C ALA A 343 27.29 18.70 10.38
N HIS A 344 28.54 18.33 10.07
CA HIS A 344 29.17 18.60 8.77
C HIS A 344 29.67 17.30 8.19
N THR A 345 28.98 16.81 7.18
CA THR A 345 29.32 15.55 6.51
C THR A 345 30.45 15.71 5.51
N GLY A 346 30.69 16.93 5.04
CA GLY A 346 31.57 17.22 3.90
C GLY A 346 31.02 16.71 2.56
N LEU A 347 29.77 16.22 2.53
CA LEU A 347 29.14 15.69 1.31
C LEU A 347 28.63 16.80 0.40
N LEU A 348 28.21 17.93 0.99
CA LEU A 348 27.90 19.13 0.24
C LEU A 348 29.21 19.87 -0.09
N PRO A 349 29.43 20.24 -1.36
CA PRO A 349 30.63 20.99 -1.72
C PRO A 349 30.65 22.32 -0.96
N ALA A 350 31.79 22.64 -0.36
CA ALA A 350 32.03 23.96 0.21
C ALA A 350 31.83 25.01 -0.88
N THR A 351 30.88 25.92 -0.67
CA THR A 351 30.56 26.97 -1.64
C THR A 351 30.62 28.32 -0.97
N MET A 352 31.19 29.30 -1.68
CA MET A 352 31.17 30.72 -1.31
C MET A 352 29.85 31.39 -1.74
N SER A 353 28.95 30.63 -2.40
CA SER A 353 27.65 31.10 -2.84
C SER A 353 26.71 31.32 -1.66
N THR A 354 25.93 32.40 -1.73
CA THR A 354 24.80 32.68 -0.84
C THR A 354 23.48 32.11 -1.38
N ASN A 355 23.54 31.23 -2.39
CA ASN A 355 22.34 30.62 -2.96
C ASN A 355 21.63 29.79 -1.89
N LYS A 356 20.30 29.81 -1.94
CA LYS A 356 19.46 28.95 -1.12
C LYS A 356 19.64 27.49 -1.54
N LYS A 357 20.05 26.65 -0.60
CA LYS A 357 20.31 25.22 -0.81
C LYS A 357 19.01 24.43 -0.63
N ILE A 358 18.54 23.80 -1.70
CA ILE A 358 17.26 23.09 -1.70
C ILE A 358 17.51 21.60 -1.96
N GLY A 359 17.06 20.75 -1.04
CA GLY A 359 17.06 19.29 -1.20
C GLY A 359 15.82 18.82 -1.94
N ILE A 360 15.98 17.93 -2.92
CA ILE A 360 14.86 17.37 -3.69
C ILE A 360 14.84 15.83 -3.69
N ALA A 361 13.64 15.23 -3.61
CA ALA A 361 13.43 13.80 -3.82
C ALA A 361 12.01 13.53 -4.33
N TRP A 362 11.90 12.84 -5.47
CA TRP A 362 10.68 12.74 -6.29
C TRP A 362 10.04 11.36 -6.33
N ALA A 363 10.74 10.33 -5.87
CA ALA A 363 10.24 8.96 -5.91
C ALA A 363 10.61 8.17 -4.66
N GLY A 364 9.74 7.25 -4.28
CA GLY A 364 10.07 6.24 -3.29
C GLY A 364 10.68 4.98 -3.91
N ARG A 365 10.53 3.86 -3.20
CA ARG A 365 10.98 2.54 -3.68
C ARG A 365 9.89 1.92 -4.53
N SER A 366 10.22 1.47 -5.75
CA SER A 366 9.27 0.84 -6.67
C SER A 366 8.59 -0.43 -6.11
N THR A 367 9.22 -1.10 -5.14
CA THR A 367 8.65 -2.27 -4.44
C THR A 367 7.60 -1.88 -3.37
N HIS A 368 7.44 -0.60 -3.07
CA HIS A 368 6.44 -0.13 -2.13
C HIS A 368 5.05 -0.14 -2.79
N ARG A 369 4.06 -0.74 -2.13
CA ARG A 369 2.72 -0.99 -2.70
C ARG A 369 2.02 0.28 -3.23
N ASN A 370 2.22 1.42 -2.58
CA ASN A 370 1.60 2.70 -2.95
C ASN A 370 2.56 3.66 -3.69
N ASP A 371 3.71 3.18 -4.19
CA ASP A 371 4.73 4.08 -4.75
C ASP A 371 4.26 4.83 -6.00
N ALA A 372 3.56 4.14 -6.89
CA ALA A 372 3.05 4.71 -8.13
C ALA A 372 2.09 5.89 -7.91
N ASN A 373 1.38 5.92 -6.77
CA ASN A 373 0.48 7.01 -6.42
C ASN A 373 1.25 8.21 -5.81
N ARG A 374 2.23 7.94 -4.95
CA ARG A 374 2.91 9.00 -4.18
C ARG A 374 4.15 9.60 -4.87
N SER A 375 4.71 8.90 -5.86
CA SER A 375 5.88 9.37 -6.61
C SER A 375 5.43 10.24 -7.77
N CYS A 376 6.21 11.27 -8.10
CA CYS A 376 6.07 12.05 -9.32
C CYS A 376 7.32 11.89 -10.19
N THR A 377 7.36 12.55 -11.35
CA THR A 377 8.51 12.44 -12.24
C THR A 377 9.61 13.42 -11.83
N PHE A 378 10.86 13.12 -12.19
CA PHE A 378 11.94 14.09 -12.05
C PHE A 378 11.64 15.38 -12.83
N ASN A 379 10.96 15.27 -13.98
CA ASN A 379 10.60 16.41 -14.82
C ASN A 379 9.77 17.46 -14.09
N ASP A 380 8.90 17.04 -13.16
CA ASP A 380 8.13 17.96 -12.33
C ASP A 380 9.05 18.83 -11.45
N PHE A 381 10.18 18.28 -10.99
CA PHE A 381 11.19 19.01 -10.23
C PHE A 381 12.18 19.81 -11.10
N ILE A 382 12.35 19.48 -12.38
CA ILE A 382 13.28 20.19 -13.27
C ILE A 382 12.93 21.67 -13.40
N GLU A 383 11.64 22.01 -13.41
CA GLU A 383 11.20 23.40 -13.50
C GLU A 383 11.69 24.26 -12.33
N LEU A 384 11.97 23.65 -11.18
CA LEU A 384 12.52 24.34 -10.00
C LEU A 384 13.98 24.80 -10.21
N MET A 385 14.68 24.26 -11.22
CA MET A 385 16.06 24.67 -11.54
C MET A 385 16.16 26.07 -12.15
N GLY A 386 15.05 26.60 -12.68
CA GLY A 386 15.03 27.93 -13.31
C GLY A 386 15.08 29.09 -12.31
N PHE A 387 14.94 28.84 -11.01
CA PHE A 387 14.89 29.89 -10.00
C PHE A 387 16.28 30.45 -9.69
N PRO A 388 16.54 31.75 -9.90
CA PRO A 388 17.82 32.36 -9.60
C PRO A 388 18.12 32.29 -8.11
N ASN A 389 19.40 32.36 -7.73
CA ASN A 389 19.86 32.32 -6.34
C ASN A 389 19.48 31.03 -5.58
N THR A 390 19.25 29.92 -6.29
CA THR A 390 19.03 28.60 -5.69
C THR A 390 20.14 27.63 -6.10
N ALA A 391 20.32 26.57 -5.31
CA ALA A 391 21.19 25.44 -5.62
C ALA A 391 20.47 24.15 -5.25
N LEU A 392 20.31 23.23 -6.20
CA LEU A 392 19.58 21.98 -5.98
C LEU A 392 20.50 20.81 -5.65
N TYR A 393 20.10 20.05 -4.63
CA TYR A 393 20.79 18.86 -4.15
C TYR A 393 19.81 17.68 -4.14
N SER A 394 20.15 16.61 -4.84
CA SER A 394 19.29 15.42 -4.85
C SER A 394 19.49 14.60 -3.60
N LEU A 395 18.41 14.39 -2.86
CA LEU A 395 18.28 13.42 -1.76
C LEU A 395 17.68 12.10 -2.27
N GLN A 396 17.46 11.96 -3.59
CA GLN A 396 16.90 10.76 -4.20
C GLN A 396 17.89 9.60 -4.13
N TYR A 397 17.41 8.45 -3.66
CA TYR A 397 18.18 7.22 -3.59
C TYR A 397 17.64 6.15 -4.54
N GLY A 398 18.51 5.22 -4.93
CA GLY A 398 18.15 4.06 -5.75
C GLY A 398 18.02 4.36 -7.25
N PRO A 399 17.39 3.45 -8.02
CA PRO A 399 17.29 3.56 -9.47
C PRO A 399 16.77 4.92 -9.99
N PRO A 400 15.77 5.58 -9.35
CA PRO A 400 15.30 6.90 -9.81
C PRO A 400 16.39 7.98 -9.82
N SER A 401 17.47 7.85 -9.03
CA SER A 401 18.56 8.84 -9.06
C SER A 401 19.24 8.98 -10.44
N ALA A 402 19.12 7.97 -11.31
CA ALA A 402 19.60 8.00 -12.69
C ALA A 402 18.83 8.99 -13.58
N ASP A 403 17.62 9.43 -13.17
CA ASP A 403 16.81 10.39 -13.93
C ASP A 403 17.54 11.72 -14.14
N ILE A 404 18.42 12.13 -13.21
CA ILE A 404 19.22 13.36 -13.35
C ILE A 404 20.10 13.27 -14.60
N GLN A 405 20.83 12.16 -14.75
CA GLN A 405 21.70 11.93 -15.90
C GLN A 405 20.89 11.69 -17.18
N ALA A 406 19.80 10.92 -17.09
CA ALA A 406 18.93 10.66 -18.25
C ALA A 406 18.33 11.95 -18.85
N ASN A 407 18.19 13.01 -18.05
CA ASN A 407 17.71 14.32 -18.47
C ASN A 407 18.82 15.37 -18.64
N GLY A 408 20.11 14.99 -18.58
CA GLY A 408 21.24 15.90 -18.79
C GLY A 408 21.38 17.01 -17.74
N CYS A 409 20.93 16.76 -16.51
CA CYS A 409 20.84 17.76 -15.43
C CYS A 409 22.01 17.69 -14.44
N GLU A 410 23.10 16.97 -14.73
CA GLU A 410 24.22 16.75 -13.79
C GLU A 410 24.95 18.04 -13.41
N ALA A 411 24.93 19.06 -14.28
CA ALA A 411 25.51 20.37 -14.01
C ALA A 411 24.59 21.27 -13.15
N LEU A 412 23.30 20.94 -13.07
CA LEU A 412 22.27 21.76 -12.41
C LEU A 412 21.86 21.19 -11.06
N VAL A 413 21.93 19.87 -10.88
CA VAL A 413 21.56 19.17 -9.65
C VAL A 413 22.76 18.40 -9.12
N THR A 414 23.20 18.74 -7.90
CA THR A 414 24.23 17.97 -7.22
C THR A 414 23.64 16.64 -6.74
N ASN A 415 23.98 15.54 -7.41
CA ASN A 415 23.50 14.21 -7.04
C ASN A 415 24.26 13.64 -5.83
N LEU A 416 23.54 13.37 -4.72
CA LEU A 416 24.10 12.76 -3.51
C LEU A 416 23.74 11.28 -3.36
N GLY A 417 22.91 10.72 -4.26
CA GLY A 417 22.30 9.39 -4.15
C GLY A 417 23.26 8.20 -4.10
N GLY A 418 24.55 8.40 -4.34
CA GLY A 418 25.61 7.39 -4.17
C GLY A 418 26.66 7.73 -3.12
N LYS A 419 26.51 8.86 -2.40
CA LYS A 419 27.52 9.39 -1.46
C LYS A 419 27.11 9.23 0.01
N VAL A 420 25.83 9.00 0.29
CA VAL A 420 25.30 8.76 1.64
C VAL A 420 25.34 7.27 1.98
N ARG A 421 25.79 6.93 3.18
CA ARG A 421 25.88 5.52 3.64
C ARG A 421 24.59 5.05 4.33
N ASP A 422 23.97 5.94 5.09
CA ASP A 422 22.81 5.67 5.93
C ASP A 422 22.01 6.97 6.18
N PHE A 423 20.94 6.91 6.97
CA PHE A 423 20.13 8.09 7.27
C PHE A 423 20.82 9.12 8.17
N ALA A 424 21.90 8.76 8.87
CA ALA A 424 22.69 9.74 9.62
C ALA A 424 23.46 10.67 8.67
N ASP A 425 24.02 10.15 7.56
CA ASP A 425 24.62 10.98 6.52
C ASP A 425 23.56 11.85 5.83
N THR A 426 22.38 11.28 5.52
CA THR A 426 21.26 12.05 4.97
C THR A 426 20.81 13.17 5.93
N ALA A 427 20.76 12.90 7.23
CA ALA A 427 20.43 13.90 8.24
C ALA A 427 21.45 15.05 8.29
N GLY A 428 22.74 14.71 8.18
CA GLY A 428 23.81 15.70 8.14
C GLY A 428 23.69 16.61 6.91
N VAL A 429 23.47 16.03 5.73
CA VAL A 429 23.17 16.79 4.51
C VAL A 429 21.95 17.70 4.72
N ILE A 430 20.83 17.17 5.20
CA ILE A 430 19.60 17.96 5.41
C ILE A 430 19.85 19.12 6.37
N SER A 431 20.67 18.94 7.41
CA SER A 431 20.98 19.99 8.38
C SER A 431 21.65 21.21 7.74
N GLU A 432 22.43 20.98 6.67
CA GLU A 432 23.16 22.00 5.91
C GLU A 432 22.34 22.62 4.75
N LEU A 433 21.13 22.12 4.48
CA LEU A 433 20.19 22.69 3.50
C LEU A 433 19.33 23.81 4.12
N ASP A 434 18.75 24.67 3.29
CA ASP A 434 17.80 25.70 3.74
C ASP A 434 16.35 25.24 3.66
N LEU A 435 16.04 24.38 2.67
CA LEU A 435 14.70 23.87 2.39
C LEU A 435 14.79 22.44 1.84
N VAL A 436 13.82 21.59 2.14
CA VAL A 436 13.61 20.30 1.47
C VAL A 436 12.27 20.32 0.74
N ILE A 437 12.22 19.93 -0.52
CA ILE A 437 11.00 19.74 -1.30
C ILE A 437 10.94 18.27 -1.73
N THR A 438 9.94 17.52 -1.29
CA THR A 438 9.93 16.06 -1.50
C THR A 438 8.54 15.47 -1.60
N VAL A 439 8.43 14.29 -2.20
CA VAL A 439 7.23 13.45 -2.10
C VAL A 439 7.15 12.71 -0.74
N ASP A 440 6.03 12.05 -0.47
CA ASP A 440 5.75 11.30 0.76
C ASP A 440 6.66 10.06 0.95
N THR A 441 7.88 10.28 1.46
CA THR A 441 8.87 9.24 1.74
C THR A 441 9.53 9.41 3.11
N ALA A 442 10.44 8.51 3.46
CA ALA A 442 11.28 8.66 4.65
C ALA A 442 12.06 9.99 4.69
N ILE A 443 12.34 10.62 3.54
CA ILE A 443 12.99 11.94 3.48
C ILE A 443 12.10 13.02 4.07
N ALA A 444 10.78 12.99 3.80
CA ALA A 444 9.83 13.93 4.40
C ALA A 444 9.87 13.82 5.92
N HIS A 445 9.71 12.60 6.44
CA HIS A 445 9.75 12.36 7.89
C HIS A 445 11.09 12.73 8.53
N LEU A 446 12.21 12.45 7.88
CA LEU A 446 13.54 12.82 8.38
C LEU A 446 13.70 14.34 8.46
N ALA A 447 13.37 15.06 7.38
CA ALA A 447 13.49 16.52 7.35
C ALA A 447 12.58 17.18 8.40
N GLY A 448 11.35 16.68 8.55
CA GLY A 448 10.44 17.10 9.62
C GLY A 448 10.98 16.82 11.02
N ALA A 449 11.53 15.63 11.25
CA ALA A 449 12.11 15.25 12.54
C ALA A 449 13.34 16.08 12.96
N LEU A 450 14.06 16.62 11.97
CA LEU A 450 15.16 17.55 12.14
C LEU A 450 14.71 19.01 12.29
N GLY A 451 13.41 19.30 12.16
CA GLY A 451 12.86 20.66 12.19
C GLY A 451 13.26 21.52 10.98
N LYS A 452 13.68 20.90 9.87
CA LYS A 452 14.03 21.61 8.64
C LYS A 452 12.75 22.13 7.96
N PRO A 453 12.71 23.40 7.47
CA PRO A 453 11.68 23.82 6.54
C PRO A 453 11.51 22.81 5.41
N THR A 454 10.31 22.26 5.27
CA THR A 454 10.06 21.13 4.36
C THR A 454 8.74 21.31 3.63
N TRP A 455 8.75 21.21 2.31
CA TRP A 455 7.57 21.22 1.47
C TRP A 455 7.32 19.81 0.97
N VAL A 456 6.14 19.27 1.27
CA VAL A 456 5.76 17.92 0.84
C VAL A 456 4.72 18.02 -0.25
N VAL A 457 5.02 17.48 -1.43
CA VAL A 457 4.04 17.31 -2.51
C VAL A 457 3.34 15.97 -2.33
N LEU A 458 2.02 15.99 -2.34
CA LEU A 458 1.20 14.86 -1.92
C LEU A 458 0.17 14.46 -3.00
N PRO A 459 -0.07 13.16 -3.19
CA PRO A 459 -1.19 12.70 -3.99
C PRO A 459 -2.51 12.97 -3.27
N THR A 460 -3.61 12.71 -3.98
CA THR A 460 -4.95 12.65 -3.40
C THR A 460 -5.59 11.28 -3.69
N PRO A 461 -6.07 10.54 -2.67
CA PRO A 461 -5.83 10.77 -1.25
C PRO A 461 -4.35 10.53 -0.86
N GLY A 462 -3.87 11.23 0.17
CA GLY A 462 -2.52 11.06 0.72
C GLY A 462 -2.48 10.10 1.92
N ASP A 463 -1.28 9.78 2.43
CA ASP A 463 -1.12 9.01 3.68
C ASP A 463 -1.83 9.71 4.86
N TRP A 464 -2.31 8.92 5.82
CA TRP A 464 -3.11 9.40 6.95
C TRP A 464 -2.37 10.44 7.80
N ARG A 465 -1.03 10.41 7.84
CA ARG A 465 -0.21 11.36 8.61
C ARG A 465 -0.37 12.79 8.14
N TRP A 466 -0.80 12.99 6.90
CA TRP A 466 -0.95 14.32 6.30
C TRP A 466 -2.35 14.90 6.43
N MET A 467 -3.35 14.10 6.85
CA MET A 467 -4.77 14.48 6.93
C MET A 467 -5.35 15.01 5.60
N LEU A 468 -6.66 15.33 5.55
CA LEU A 468 -7.35 15.62 4.28
C LEU A 468 -7.13 17.07 3.80
N ASP A 469 -7.52 18.06 4.60
CA ASP A 469 -7.77 19.42 4.10
C ASP A 469 -6.95 20.48 4.84
N ARG A 470 -5.62 20.33 4.82
CA ARG A 470 -4.73 21.27 5.49
C ARG A 470 -3.41 21.49 4.76
N PRO A 471 -2.89 22.73 4.73
CA PRO A 471 -1.61 23.06 4.09
C PRO A 471 -0.41 22.89 5.03
N ASP A 472 -0.61 22.46 6.28
CA ASP A 472 0.40 22.29 7.32
C ASP A 472 0.38 20.85 7.87
N SER A 473 1.42 20.46 8.62
CA SER A 473 1.45 19.16 9.31
C SER A 473 1.31 19.36 10.82
N PRO A 474 0.33 18.71 11.48
CA PRO A 474 0.25 18.73 12.94
C PRO A 474 1.42 17.97 13.59
N TRP A 475 2.04 17.06 12.83
CA TRP A 475 3.21 16.31 13.30
C TRP A 475 4.51 17.09 13.18
N TYR A 476 4.64 17.89 12.13
CA TYR A 476 5.87 18.61 11.80
C TYR A 476 5.59 20.10 11.59
N PRO A 477 5.79 20.96 12.60
CA PRO A 477 5.48 22.38 12.51
C PRO A 477 6.25 23.14 11.43
N SER A 478 7.40 22.62 10.97
CA SER A 478 8.21 23.20 9.89
C SER A 478 7.74 22.83 8.48
N MET A 479 6.62 22.11 8.35
CA MET A 479 6.15 21.60 7.06
C MET A 479 5.03 22.42 6.43
N ARG A 480 5.11 22.51 5.10
CA ARG A 480 4.03 22.95 4.22
C ARG A 480 3.66 21.82 3.26
N LEU A 481 2.36 21.60 3.04
CA LEU A 481 1.82 20.53 2.22
C LEU A 481 1.21 21.11 0.93
N PHE A 482 1.47 20.45 -0.19
CA PHE A 482 0.93 20.77 -1.50
C PHE A 482 0.25 19.52 -2.06
N ARG A 483 -1.08 19.50 -2.10
CA ARG A 483 -1.88 18.32 -2.44
C ARG A 483 -2.44 18.42 -3.85
N GLN A 484 -2.45 17.29 -4.55
CA GLN A 484 -3.20 17.16 -5.80
C GLN A 484 -4.69 17.53 -5.59
N PRO A 485 -5.27 18.40 -6.43
CA PRO A 485 -6.71 18.67 -6.39
C PRO A 485 -7.53 17.47 -6.91
N GLN A 486 -6.94 16.67 -7.80
CA GLN A 486 -7.49 15.45 -8.38
C GLN A 486 -6.36 14.44 -8.61
N PRO A 487 -6.62 13.11 -8.52
CA PRO A 487 -5.58 12.11 -8.72
C PRO A 487 -4.82 12.29 -10.04
N GLY A 488 -3.50 12.34 -9.97
CA GLY A 488 -2.62 12.49 -11.15
C GLY A 488 -2.36 13.93 -11.59
N ASP A 489 -3.01 14.95 -11.02
CA ASP A 489 -2.74 16.35 -11.35
C ASP A 489 -1.51 16.90 -10.60
N TRP A 490 -0.33 16.35 -10.92
CA TRP A 490 0.95 16.86 -10.40
C TRP A 490 1.27 18.26 -10.95
N LYS A 491 0.80 18.59 -12.14
CA LYS A 491 1.06 19.89 -12.77
C LYS A 491 0.57 21.06 -11.90
N SER A 492 -0.67 21.00 -11.41
CA SER A 492 -1.21 22.05 -10.54
C SER A 492 -0.46 22.15 -9.21
N VAL A 493 0.02 21.02 -8.68
CA VAL A 493 0.83 20.98 -7.45
C VAL A 493 2.14 21.73 -7.64
N PHE A 494 2.88 21.44 -8.72
CA PHE A 494 4.16 22.10 -8.98
C PHE A 494 4.02 23.56 -9.38
N GLU A 495 2.90 23.96 -9.99
CA GLU A 495 2.58 25.38 -10.18
C GLU A 495 2.47 26.12 -8.84
N ALA A 496 1.77 25.54 -7.85
CA ALA A 496 1.69 26.10 -6.51
C ALA A 496 3.05 26.13 -5.78
N VAL A 497 3.87 25.08 -5.96
CA VAL A 497 5.24 25.04 -5.42
C VAL A 497 6.11 26.13 -6.01
N LYS A 498 6.05 26.36 -7.33
CA LYS A 498 6.80 27.42 -8.02
C LYS A 498 6.43 28.81 -7.50
N GLN A 499 5.14 29.09 -7.38
CA GLN A 499 4.66 30.37 -6.83
C GLN A 499 5.13 30.58 -5.38
N ALA A 500 5.08 29.53 -4.57
CA ALA A 500 5.62 29.56 -3.21
C ALA A 500 7.13 29.82 -3.19
N LEU A 501 7.90 29.16 -4.07
CA LEU A 501 9.35 29.32 -4.16
C LEU A 501 9.75 30.71 -4.63
N GLU A 502 9.01 31.30 -5.57
CA GLU A 502 9.22 32.67 -6.01
C GLU A 502 9.09 33.68 -4.86
N ALA A 503 8.03 33.55 -4.05
CA ALA A 503 7.82 34.41 -2.89
C ALA A 503 8.94 34.24 -1.86
N GLU A 504 9.34 33.00 -1.61
CA GLU A 504 10.41 32.62 -0.67
C GLU A 504 11.78 33.17 -1.08
N VAL A 505 12.14 33.10 -2.37
CA VAL A 505 13.44 33.55 -2.88
C VAL A 505 13.48 35.07 -3.11
N SER A 506 12.34 35.71 -3.41
CA SER A 506 12.25 37.17 -3.58
C SER A 506 12.15 37.95 -2.26
N GLY A 507 12.10 37.27 -1.11
CA GLY A 507 11.96 37.89 0.21
C GLY A 507 10.57 38.48 0.46
N LYS A 508 9.55 37.99 -0.25
CA LYS A 508 8.13 38.42 -0.14
C LYS A 508 7.26 37.41 0.63
N ALA A 509 7.87 36.40 1.25
CA ALA A 509 7.19 35.33 1.98
C ALA A 509 6.75 35.72 3.39
#